data_AF-A0A4Q6GZI2-F1
#
_entry.id   AF-A0A4Q6GZI2-F1
#
_cell.length_a   1.000
_cell.length_b   1.000
_cell.length_c   1.000
_cell.angle_alpha   90.00
_cell.angle_beta   90.00
_cell.angle_gamma   90.00
#
_symmetry.space_group_name_H-M   'P 1'
#
loop_
_entity.id
_entity.type
_entity.pdbx_description
1 polymer ?
#
loop_
_entity_poly.entity_id
_entity_poly.type
_entity_poly.pdbx_seq_one_letter_code
_entity_poly.pdbx_strand_id
1 'polypeptide(L)' 'AAEMERYVDAEQPLDCAGSFKSEGLGITLFDAIETTDPTALVGLPLIALSKMLRQAGFSLP' A
#
# COMPACT_ATOMS: atom_id res chain seq x y z
N ALA A 1 -18.51 -11.24 -8.56
CA ALA A 1 -18.78 -10.31 -9.68
C ALA A 1 -19.25 -8.95 -9.18
N ALA A 2 -20.42 -8.86 -8.54
CA ALA A 2 -20.99 -7.56 -8.17
C ALA A 2 -20.14 -6.68 -7.23
N GLU A 3 -19.36 -7.25 -6.31
CA GLU A 3 -18.49 -6.47 -5.42
C GLU A 3 -17.27 -5.88 -6.14
N MET A 4 -16.59 -6.68 -6.95
CA MET A 4 -15.43 -6.24 -7.73
C MET A 4 -15.81 -5.18 -8.76
N GLU A 5 -16.96 -5.34 -9.44
CA GLU A 5 -17.46 -4.34 -10.40
C GLU A 5 -17.77 -3.01 -9.70
N ARG A 6 -18.51 -3.03 -8.59
CA ARG A 6 -18.77 -1.82 -7.79
C ARG A 6 -17.49 -1.15 -7.30
N TYR A 7 -16.51 -1.95 -6.88
CA TYR A 7 -15.22 -1.44 -6.44
C TYR A 7 -14.46 -0.75 -7.58
N VAL A 8 -14.37 -1.40 -8.75
CA VAL A 8 -13.69 -0.83 -9.92
C VAL A 8 -14.39 0.45 -10.37
N ASP A 9 -15.72 0.46 -10.43
CA ASP A 9 -16.51 1.63 -10.80
C ASP A 9 -16.28 2.80 -9.83
N ALA A 10 -16.25 2.53 -8.52
CA ALA A 10 -16.09 3.56 -7.49
C ALA A 10 -14.64 4.09 -7.37
N GLU A 11 -13.64 3.20 -7.41
CA GLU A 11 -12.25 3.53 -7.05
C GLU A 11 -11.35 3.78 -8.27
N GLN A 12 -11.79 3.34 -9.46
CA GLN A 12 -11.05 3.40 -10.73
C GLN A 12 -9.55 3.01 -10.57
N PRO A 13 -9.22 1.81 -10.07
CA PRO A 13 -7.86 1.44 -9.69
C PRO A 13 -7.02 0.92 -10.87
N LEU A 14 -7.34 1.32 -12.11
CA LEU A 14 -6.76 0.74 -13.33
C LEU A 14 -5.27 1.06 -13.51
N ASP A 15 -4.81 2.17 -12.92
CA ASP A 15 -3.41 2.60 -12.92
C ASP A 15 -2.62 2.13 -11.68
N CYS A 16 -3.20 1.27 -10.84
CA CYS A 16 -2.57 0.75 -9.63
C CYS A 16 -2.04 -0.67 -9.86
N ALA A 17 -0.84 -0.97 -9.34
CA ALA A 17 -0.33 -2.33 -9.33
C ALA A 17 -1.28 -3.26 -8.56
N GLY A 18 -1.70 -4.36 -9.20
CA GLY A 18 -2.67 -5.29 -8.61
C GLY A 18 -4.13 -4.79 -8.61
N SER A 19 -4.40 -3.62 -9.20
CA SER A 19 -5.74 -3.05 -9.35
C SER A 19 -6.51 -2.90 -8.02
N PHE A 20 -5.79 -2.65 -6.92
CA PHE A 20 -6.40 -2.26 -5.64
C PHE A 20 -5.63 -1.10 -4.99
N LYS A 21 -6.31 -0.36 -4.11
CA LYS A 21 -5.72 0.69 -3.26
C LYS A 21 -5.98 0.34 -1.80
N SER A 22 -4.92 -0.03 -1.07
CA SER A 22 -5.00 -0.42 0.35
C SER A 22 -5.46 0.71 1.28
N GLU A 23 -5.22 1.94 0.85
CA GLU A 23 -5.54 3.20 1.51
C GLU A 23 -6.96 3.70 1.22
N GLY A 24 -7.68 3.04 0.30
CA GLY A 24 -9.03 3.40 -0.13
C GLY A 24 -10.02 2.26 0.08
N LEU A 25 -11.01 2.15 -0.81
CA LEU A 25 -12.02 1.08 -0.73
C LEU A 25 -11.43 -0.32 -0.95
N GLY A 26 -10.19 -0.44 -1.43
CA GLY A 26 -9.56 -1.73 -1.68
C GLY A 26 -9.44 -2.59 -0.43
N ILE A 27 -9.39 -1.98 0.76
CA ILE A 27 -9.32 -2.72 2.03
C ILE A 27 -10.54 -3.62 2.25
N THR A 28 -11.70 -3.30 1.68
CA THR A 28 -12.92 -4.11 1.84
C THR A 28 -12.85 -5.44 1.09
N LEU A 29 -11.88 -5.59 0.20
CA LEU A 29 -11.68 -6.80 -0.61
C LEU A 29 -10.82 -7.87 0.08
N PHE A 30 -10.26 -7.56 1.25
CA PHE A 30 -9.31 -8.42 1.94
C PHE A 30 -9.77 -8.73 3.37
N ASP A 31 -9.56 -9.97 3.82
CA ASP A 31 -9.77 -10.35 5.22
C ASP A 31 -8.66 -9.81 6.13
N ALA A 32 -7.42 -9.75 5.62
CA ALA A 32 -6.26 -9.25 6.35
C ALA A 32 -5.14 -8.81 5.40
N ILE A 33 -4.27 -7.92 5.91
CA ILE A 33 -2.98 -7.56 5.30
C ILE A 33 -1.89 -7.84 6.34
N GLU A 34 -1.01 -8.80 6.04
CA GLU A 34 0.15 -9.10 6.88
C GLU A 34 1.39 -8.38 6.33
N THR A 35 1.93 -7.44 7.10
CA THR A 35 3.13 -6.69 6.70
C THR A 35 3.94 -6.26 7.91
N THR A 36 5.25 -6.15 7.72
CA THR A 36 6.16 -5.54 8.70
C THR A 36 6.40 -4.05 8.43
N ASP A 37 5.92 -3.54 7.29
CA ASP A 37 6.02 -2.14 6.88
C ASP A 37 4.81 -1.76 5.99
N PRO A 38 3.80 -1.06 6.52
CA PRO A 38 2.63 -0.64 5.75
C PRO A 38 2.97 0.26 4.56
N THR A 39 4.05 1.04 4.64
CA THR A 39 4.44 1.98 3.57
C THR A 39 5.03 1.26 2.36
N ALA A 40 5.48 0.02 2.54
CA ALA A 40 5.87 -0.86 1.43
C ALA A 40 4.70 -1.14 0.48
N LEU A 41 3.47 -1.24 1.00
CA LEU A 41 2.28 -1.51 0.20
C LEU A 41 1.89 -0.31 -0.69
N VAL A 42 2.21 0.90 -0.23
CA VAL A 42 2.03 2.15 -1.00
C VAL A 42 3.10 2.28 -2.09
N GLY A 43 4.28 1.71 -1.88
CA GLY A 43 5.34 1.62 -2.90
C GLY A 43 6.76 1.88 -2.40
N LEU A 44 6.96 2.24 -1.13
CA LEU A 44 8.29 2.48 -0.57
C LEU A 44 8.38 2.01 0.89
N PRO A 45 9.19 1.00 1.21
CA PRO A 45 9.33 0.49 2.58
C PRO A 45 10.13 1.47 3.46
N LEU A 46 9.45 2.44 4.08
CA LEU A 46 10.06 3.51 4.85
C LEU A 46 10.80 3.01 6.10
N ILE A 47 10.40 1.89 6.71
CA ILE A 47 11.12 1.32 7.85
C ILE A 47 12.49 0.82 7.40
N ALA A 48 12.54 0.08 6.29
CA ALA A 48 13.79 -0.40 5.71
C ALA A 48 14.65 0.77 5.22
N LEU A 49 14.05 1.71 4.50
CA LEU A 49 14.73 2.92 4.01
C LEU A 49 15.31 3.74 5.17
N SER A 50 14.54 3.95 6.24
CA SER A 50 15.01 4.72 7.39
C SER A 50 16.21 4.07 8.08
N LYS A 51 16.29 2.73 8.10
CA LYS A 51 17.48 2.00 8.59
C LYS A 51 18.69 2.27 7.68
N MET A 52 18.50 2.22 6.36
CA MET A 52 19.57 2.51 5.39
C MET A 52 20.06 3.96 5.49
N LEU A 53 19.14 4.92 5.62
CA LEU A 53 19.48 6.34 5.77
C LEU A 53 20.27 6.60 7.05
N ARG A 54 19.88 5.99 8.18
CA ARG A 54 20.66 6.06 9.43
C ARG A 54 22.05 5.46 9.27
N GLN A 55 22.19 4.34 8.56
CA GLN A 55 23.50 3.74 8.25
C GLN A 55 24.36 4.64 7.35
N ALA A 56 23.74 5.41 6.47
CA ALA A 56 24.39 6.40 5.62
C ALA A 56 24.68 7.74 6.33
N GLY A 57 24.42 7.85 7.64
CA GLY A 57 24.72 9.04 8.44
C GLY A 57 23.65 10.13 8.41
N PHE A 58 22.47 9.87 7.84
CA PHE A 58 21.36 10.82 7.87
C PHE A 58 20.60 10.74 9.21
N SER A 59 20.34 11.91 9.79
CA SER A 59 19.41 12.05 10.92
C SER A 59 17.97 12.13 10.39
N LEU A 60 17.10 11.29 10.96
CA LEU A 60 15.66 11.31 10.70
C LEU A 60 14.94 11.76 11.97
N PRO A 61 13.79 12.46 11.85
CA PRO A 61 12.93 12.76 13.00
C PRO A 61 12.42 11.48 13.69
#